data_AF-A0A1B2HHK4-F1
#
_entry.id   AF-A0A1B2HHK4-F1
#
_cell.length_a   1.000
_cell.length_b   1.000
_cell.length_c   1.000
_cell.angle_alpha   90.00
_cell.angle_beta   90.00
_cell.angle_gamma   90.00
#
_symmetry.space_group_name_H-M   'P 1'
#
loop_
_entity.id
_entity.type
_entity.pdbx_description
1 polymer ?
#
loop_
_entity_poly.entity_id
_entity_poly.type
_entity_poly.pdbx_seq_one_letter_code
_entity_poly.pdbx_strand_id
1 'polypeptide(L)' 'MVTVSNAQLAYALGLHKRTVTRAAANLEEANLLRRERNWRPDGRQAPNTFVLVLNFSRIGDLVR' A
#
# COMPACT_ATOMS: atom_id res chain seq x y z
N MET A 1 8.90 8.48 5.81
CA MET A 1 7.69 7.64 5.64
C MET A 1 6.91 8.25 4.48
N VAL A 2 6.65 7.48 3.43
CA VAL A 2 5.94 7.96 2.23
C VAL A 2 4.60 7.23 2.16
N THR A 3 3.52 7.99 2.03
CA THR A 3 2.15 7.45 1.96
C THR A 3 1.66 7.53 0.52
N VAL A 4 1.18 6.42 -0.03
CA VAL A 4 0.76 6.30 -1.43
C VAL A 4 -0.60 5.60 -1.50
N SER A 5 -1.54 6.16 -2.25
CA SER A 5 -2.82 5.48 -2.50
C SER A 5 -2.70 4.39 -3.54
N ASN A 6 -3.58 3.38 -3.50
CA ASN A 6 -3.65 2.35 -4.54
C ASN A 6 -3.86 2.93 -5.94
N ALA A 7 -4.55 4.08 -6.05
CA ALA A 7 -4.76 4.75 -7.33
C ALA A 7 -3.46 5.36 -7.87
N GLN A 8 -2.68 6.04 -7.03
CA GLN A 8 -1.37 6.58 -7.40
C GLN A 8 -0.40 5.46 -7.75
N LEU A 9 -0.40 4.37 -6.99
CA LEU A 9 0.46 3.21 -7.26
C LEU A 9 0.06 2.48 -8.55
N ALA A 10 -1.24 2.29 -8.79
CA ALA A 10 -1.76 1.72 -10.04
C ALA A 10 -1.36 2.58 -11.26
N TYR A 11 -1.48 3.90 -11.15
CA TYR A 11 -1.06 4.83 -12.19
C TYR A 11 0.45 4.75 -12.44
N ALA A 12 1.28 4.81 -11.39
CA ALA A 12 2.73 4.78 -11.51
C ALA A 12 3.27 3.47 -12.09
N LEU A 13 2.63 2.34 -11.76
CA LEU A 13 3.04 1.01 -12.22
C LEU A 13 2.36 0.59 -13.54
N GLY A 14 1.44 1.39 -14.08
CA GLY A 14 0.64 1.00 -15.26
C GLY A 14 -0.24 -0.23 -15.03
N LEU A 15 -0.63 -0.49 -13.78
CA LEU A 15 -1.41 -1.67 -13.38
C LEU A 15 -2.88 -1.32 -13.18
N HIS A 16 -3.76 -2.31 -13.35
CA HIS A 16 -5.15 -2.15 -13.01
C HIS A 16 -5.33 -2.02 -11.48
N LYS A 17 -6.21 -1.11 -11.03
CA LYS A 17 -6.46 -0.83 -9.60
C LYS A 17 -6.78 -2.09 -8.78
N ARG A 18 -7.54 -3.03 -9.34
CA ARG A 18 -7.84 -4.32 -8.69
C ARG A 18 -6.58 -5.15 -8.41
N THR A 19 -5.61 -5.15 -9.32
CA THR A 19 -4.34 -5.87 -9.18
C THR A 19 -3.55 -5.31 -8.00
N VAL A 20 -3.43 -3.98 -7.93
CA VAL A 20 -2.74 -3.30 -6.83
C VAL A 20 -3.42 -3.55 -5.49
N THR A 21 -4.76 -3.49 -5.43
CA THR A 21 -5.50 -3.79 -4.20
C THR A 21 -5.29 -5.22 -3.71
N ARG A 22 -5.26 -6.21 -4.61
CA ARG A 22 -4.96 -7.59 -4.24
C ARG A 22 -3.51 -7.75 -3.75
N ALA A 23 -2.55 -7.17 -4.47
CA ALA A 23 -1.14 -7.21 -4.06
C ALA A 23 -0.93 -6.55 -2.69
N ALA A 24 -1.55 -5.40 -2.44
CA ALA A 24 -1.48 -4.71 -1.16
C ALA A 24 -2.06 -5.54 0.00
N ALA A 25 -3.14 -6.30 -0.23
CA ALA A 25 -3.69 -7.22 0.78
C ALA A 25 -2.71 -8.36 1.11
N ASN A 26 -2.11 -8.99 0.10
CA ASN A 26 -1.12 -10.05 0.32
C ASN A 26 0.11 -9.52 1.09
N LEU A 27 0.57 -8.31 0.77
CA LEU A 27 1.70 -7.68 1.46
C LEU A 27 1.37 -7.27 2.91
N GLU A 28 0.11 -6.91 3.18
CA GLU A 28 -0.38 -6.63 4.53
C GLU A 28 -0.45 -7.91 5.37
N GLU A 29 -0.95 -9.02 4.81
CA GLU A 29 -0.92 -10.35 5.46
C GLU A 29 0.51 -10.79 5.78
N ALA A 30 1.46 -10.50 4.88
CA ALA A 30 2.89 -10.76 5.10
C ALA A 30 3.57 -9.76 6.08
N ASN A 31 2.83 -8.81 6.66
CA ASN A 31 3.37 -7.74 7.52
C ASN A 31 4.48 -6.91 6.85
N LEU A 32 4.43 -6.77 5.52
CA LEU A 32 5.33 -5.92 4.72
C LEU A 32 4.73 -4.54 4.43
N LEU A 33 3.45 -4.35 4.72
CA LEU A 33 2.71 -3.13 4.43
C LEU A 33 1.69 -2.88 5.54
N ARG A 34 1.44 -1.60 5.87
CA ARG A 34 0.44 -1.22 6.88
C ARG A 34 -0.58 -0.26 6.28
N ARG A 35 -1.87 -0.58 6.43
CA ARG A 35 -2.95 0.39 6.18
C ARG A 35 -2.89 1.49 7.21
N GLU A 36 -2.78 2.72 6.73
CA GLU A 36 -3.01 3.89 7.56
C GLU A 36 -4.34 4.52 7.15
N ARG A 37 -5.20 4.77 8.14
CA ARG A 37 -6.49 5.42 7.89
C ARG A 37 -6.22 6.90 7.67
N ASN A 38 -6.01 7.27 6.42
CA ASN A 38 -5.93 8.68 6.06
C ASN A 38 -7.32 9.29 6.07
N TRP A 39 -7.42 10.47 6.66
CA TRP A 39 -8.63 11.28 6.67
C TRP A 39 -8.43 12.41 5.67
N ARG A 40 -9.43 12.62 4.83
CA ARG A 40 -9.50 13.80 3.97
C ARG A 40 -9.79 15.04 4.82
N PRO A 41 -9.51 16.25 4.32
CA PRO A 41 -9.83 17.50 5.01
C PRO A 41 -11.34 17.67 5.27
N ASP A 42 -12.19 17.00 4.50
CA ASP A 42 -13.65 16.96 4.65
C ASP A 42 -14.14 15.98 5.74
N GLY A 43 -13.21 15.38 6.51
CA GLY A 43 -13.50 14.41 7.55
C GLY A 43 -13.88 13.01 7.05
N ARG A 44 -13.88 12.78 5.72
CA ARG A 44 -14.14 11.45 5.17
C ARG A 44 -12.86 10.62 5.16
N GLN A 45 -13.00 9.31 5.38
CA GLN A 45 -11.87 8.40 5.22
C GLN A 45 -11.41 8.40 3.75
N ALA A 46 -10.13 8.70 3.51
CA ALA A 46 -9.52 8.62 2.19
C ALA A 46 -9.46 7.15 1.75
N PRO A 47 -10.13 6.77 0.66
CA PRO A 47 -10.25 5.37 0.28
C PRO A 47 -8.88 4.80 -0.12
N ASN A 48 -8.52 3.65 0.47
CA ASN A 48 -7.38 2.82 0.06
C ASN A 48 -6.04 3.55 0.03
N THR A 49 -5.75 4.34 1.07
CA THR A 49 -4.42 4.90 1.25
C THR A 49 -3.59 3.98 2.12
N PHE A 50 -2.42 3.59 1.64
CA PHE A 50 -1.51 2.71 2.36
C PHE A 50 -0.22 3.46 2.60
N VAL A 51 0.37 3.24 3.77
CA VAL A 51 1.77 3.61 3.95
C VAL A 51 2.55 2.43 3.47
N LEU A 52 3.33 2.64 2.41
CA LEU A 52 4.33 1.68 2.01
C LEU A 52 5.48 1.78 3.01
N VAL A 53 5.35 1.08 4.14
CA VAL A 53 6.48 0.84 5.04
C VAL A 53 7.28 -0.29 4.40
N LEU A 54 8.10 0.02 3.40
CA LEU A 54 9.09 -0.93 2.89
C LEU A 54 10.05 -1.23 4.02
N ASN A 55 9.76 -2.27 4.79
CA ASN A 55 10.67 -2.77 5.79
C ASN A 55 11.72 -3.62 5.06
N PHE A 56 12.73 -2.96 4.49
CA PHE A 56 13.79 -3.60 3.72
C PHE A 56 14.52 -4.71 4.49
N SER A 57 14.50 -4.68 5.82
CA SER A 57 15.06 -5.77 6.64
C SER A 57 14.32 -7.10 6.50
N ARG A 58 13.02 -7.09 6.16
CA ARG A 58 12.20 -8.31 5.95
C ARG A 58 12.08 -8.74 4.49
N ILE A 59 12.35 -7.85 3.53
CA ILE A 59 12.32 -8.21 2.11
C ILE A 59 13.42 -9.23 1.78
N GLY A 60 14.56 -9.16 2.45
CA GLY A 60 15.65 -10.14 2.31
C GLY A 60 15.24 -11.58 2.64
N ASP A 61 14.24 -11.77 3.51
CA ASP A 61 13.71 -13.09 3.86
C ASP A 61 12.72 -13.62 2.82
N LEU A 62 12.10 -12.74 2.02
CA LEU A 62 11.09 -13.11 1.03
C LEU A 62 11.67 -13.52 -0.33
N VAL A 63 12.93 -13.13 -0.61
CA VAL A 63 13.61 -13.35 -1.89
C VAL A 63 14.59 -14.53 -1.81
N ARG A 64 14.60 -15.27 -0.70
CA ARG A 64 15.52 -16.38 -0.44
C ARG A 64 14.89 -17.75 -0.66
#